data_AF-A0A7W4ADW1-F1
#
_entry.id   AF-A0A7W4ADW1-F1
#
_cell.length_a   1.000
_cell.length_b   1.000
_cell.length_c   1.000
_cell.angle_alpha   90.00
_cell.angle_beta   90.00
_cell.angle_gamma   90.00
#
_symmetry.space_group_name_H-M   'P 1'
#
loop_
_entity.id
_entity.type
_entity.pdbx_description
1 polymer ?
#
loop_
_entity_poly.entity_id
_entity_poly.type
_entity_poly.pdbx_seq_one_letter_code
_entity_poly.pdbx_strand_id
1 'polypeptide(L)' 'MMKEPPLVLVKTWYELLLNADDKGSKQHAEQMLIGAFGTPEAVAAYLKKHNIIK' A
#
# COMPACT_ATOMS: atom_id res chain seq x y z
N MET A 1 11.88 9.89 15.10
CA MET A 1 11.49 8.60 14.50
C MET A 1 10.40 8.88 13.48
N MET A 2 10.58 8.49 12.21
CA MET A 2 9.46 8.50 11.27
C MET A 2 8.45 7.45 11.74
N LYS A 3 7.20 7.87 11.96
CA LYS A 3 6.12 6.94 12.30
C LYS A 3 5.72 6.21 11.02
N GLU A 4 5.62 4.88 11.11
CA GLU A 4 5.08 4.09 10.01
C GLU A 4 3.65 4.53 9.67
N PRO A 5 3.24 4.44 8.39
CA PRO A 5 1.84 4.61 8.02
C PRO A 5 0.95 3.65 8.82
N PRO A 6 -0.28 4.06 9.19
CA PRO A 6 -1.23 3.18 9.85
C PRO A 6 -1.49 1.91 9.05
N LEU A 7 -1.33 0.74 9.67
CA LEU A 7 -1.49 -0.57 9.01
C LEU A 7 -2.83 -0.73 8.29
N VAL A 8 -3.90 -0.22 8.89
CA VAL A 8 -5.26 -0.28 8.30
C VAL A 8 -5.32 0.44 6.95
N LEU A 9 -4.65 1.60 6.82
CA LEU A 9 -4.65 2.36 5.57
C LEU A 9 -3.85 1.61 4.49
N VAL A 10 -2.69 1.06 4.86
CA VAL A 10 -1.86 0.29 3.93
C VAL A 10 -2.61 -0.94 3.42
N LYS A 11 -3.36 -1.64 4.29
CA LYS A 11 -4.23 -2.74 3.89
C LYS A 11 -5.32 -2.30 2.93
N THR A 12 -6.04 -1.22 3.26
CA THR A 12 -7.11 -0.69 2.39
C THR A 12 -6.58 -0.30 1.01
N TRP A 13 -5.46 0.41 0.93
CA TRP A 13 -4.87 0.77 -0.37
C TRP A 13 -4.42 -0.47 -1.12
N TYR A 14 -3.79 -1.44 -0.46
CA TYR A 14 -3.40 -2.69 -1.11
C TYR A 14 -4.61 -3.49 -1.64
N GLU A 15 -5.68 -3.58 -0.86
CA GLU A 15 -6.94 -4.23 -1.26
C GLU A 15 -7.59 -3.50 -2.45
N LEU A 16 -7.62 -2.17 -2.46
CA LEU A 16 -8.13 -1.37 -3.58
C LEU A 16 -7.29 -1.57 -4.84
N LEU A 17 -5.96 -1.59 -4.71
CA LEU A 17 -5.06 -1.83 -5.84
C LEU A 17 -5.35 -3.16 -6.53
N LEU A 18 -5.62 -4.22 -5.75
CA LEU A 18 -5.89 -5.55 -6.28
C LEU A 18 -7.33 -5.70 -6.80
N ASN A 19 -8.31 -5.22 -6.03
CA ASN A 19 -9.70 -5.64 -6.16
C ASN A 19 -10.65 -4.55 -6.67
N ALA A 20 -10.23 -3.28 -6.79
CA ALA A 20 -11.13 -2.26 -7.32
C ALA A 20 -11.51 -2.55 -8.78
N ASP A 21 -12.76 -2.30 -9.15
CA ASP A 21 -13.23 -2.50 -10.53
C ASP A 21 -12.81 -1.36 -11.46
N ASP A 22 -12.68 -0.15 -10.93
CA ASP A 22 -12.34 1.04 -11.70
C ASP A 22 -10.84 1.35 -11.67
N LYS A 23 -10.33 1.84 -12.80
CA LYS A 23 -8.93 2.18 -12.99
C LYS A 23 -8.49 3.34 -12.08
N GLY A 24 -9.39 4.27 -11.76
CA GLY A 24 -9.09 5.45 -10.95
C GLY A 24 -8.72 5.06 -9.52
N SER A 25 -9.51 4.19 -8.90
CA SER A 25 -9.27 3.66 -7.56
C SER A 25 -7.95 2.89 -7.48
N LYS A 26 -7.61 2.08 -8.50
CA LYS A 26 -6.31 1.38 -8.54
C LYS A 26 -5.14 2.35 -8.59
N GLN A 27 -5.20 3.34 -9.48
CA GLN A 27 -4.17 4.35 -9.61
C GLN A 27 -4.02 5.19 -8.34
N HIS A 28 -5.13 5.57 -7.72
CA HIS A 28 -5.10 6.30 -6.46
C HIS A 28 -4.47 5.47 -5.34
N ALA A 29 -4.85 4.19 -5.21
CA ALA A 29 -4.26 3.28 -4.25
C ALA A 29 -2.74 3.10 -4.45
N GLU A 30 -2.29 2.95 -5.70
CA GLU A 30 -0.87 2.91 -6.04
C GLU A 30 -0.15 4.20 -5.62
N GLN A 31 -0.72 5.38 -5.91
CA GLN A 31 -0.16 6.66 -5.50
C GLN A 31 -0.06 6.80 -3.97
N MET A 32 -1.03 6.30 -3.22
CA MET A 32 -0.98 6.34 -1.75
C MET A 32 0.13 5.44 -1.20
N LEU A 33 0.29 4.25 -1.77
CA LEU A 33 1.36 3.32 -1.39
C LEU A 33 2.74 3.92 -1.72
N ILE A 34 2.94 4.40 -2.94
CA ILE A 34 4.22 5.01 -3.34
C ILE A 34 4.47 6.32 -2.60
N GLY A 35 3.45 7.14 -2.34
CA GLY A 35 3.60 8.39 -1.59
C GLY A 35 3.99 8.16 -0.12
N ALA A 36 3.51 7.07 0.49
CA ALA A 36 3.83 6.74 1.87
C ALA A 36 5.20 6.08 2.06
N PHE A 37 5.67 5.32 1.06
CA PHE A 37 6.86 4.47 1.18
C PHE A 37 8.01 4.86 0.23
N GLY A 38 7.76 5.74 -0.74
CA GLY A 38 8.74 6.23 -1.71
C GLY A 38 9.01 5.30 -2.88
N THR A 39 9.14 3.99 -2.63
CA THR A 39 9.41 3.01 -3.69
C THR A 39 8.55 1.75 -3.57
N PRO A 40 8.31 1.03 -4.69
CA PRO A 40 7.61 -0.25 -4.67
C PRO A 40 8.29 -1.30 -3.76
N GLU A 41 9.61 -1.30 -3.68
CA GLU A 41 10.37 -2.22 -2.83
C GLU A 41 10.12 -1.95 -1.34
N ALA A 42 10.02 -0.68 -0.95
CA ALA A 42 9.69 -0.30 0.42
C ALA A 42 8.24 -0.69 0.78
N VAL A 43 7.31 -0.56 -0.17
CA VAL A 43 5.93 -1.09 -0.01
C VAL A 43 5.99 -2.60 0.21
N ALA A 44 6.66 -3.35 -0.67
CA ALA A 44 6.75 -4.80 -0.55
C ALA A 44 7.42 -5.25 0.76
N ALA A 45 8.47 -4.57 1.20
CA ALA A 45 9.11 -4.83 2.49
C ALA A 45 8.17 -4.62 3.67
N TYR A 46 7.37 -3.55 3.66
CA TYR A 46 6.35 -3.30 4.67
C TYR A 46 5.26 -4.38 4.66
N LEU A 47 4.72 -4.71 3.48
CA LEU A 47 3.67 -5.72 3.33
C LEU A 47 4.13 -7.09 3.85
N LYS A 48 5.39 -7.47 3.60
CA LYS A 48 5.99 -8.70 4.16
C LYS A 48 6.18 -8.62 5.68
N LYS A 49 6.75 -7.52 6.19
CA LYS A 49 6.96 -7.30 7.63
C LYS A 49 5.66 -7.46 8.44
N HIS A 50 4.54 -7.06 7.85
CA HIS A 50 3.21 -7.09 8.49
C HIS A 50 2.33 -8.28 8.05
N ASN A 51 2.89 -9.28 7.37
CA ASN A 51 2.20 -10.50 6.92
C ASN A 51 0.95 -10.23 6.04
N ILE A 52 0.97 -9.16 5.24
CA ILE A 52 -0.07 -8.88 4.25
C ILE A 52 0.15 -9.71 2.99
N ILE A 53 1.42 -9.89 2.61
CA ILE A 53 1.86 -10.77 1.52
C ILE A 53 2.88 -11.78 2.03
N LYS A 54 3.01 -12.91 1.31
CA LYS A 54 4.00 -13.95 1.61
C LYS A 54 5.38 -13.62 1.02
#